data_AF-A0A953DD50-F1
#
_entry.id   AF-A0A953DD50-F1
#
_cell.length_a   1.000
_cell.length_b   1.000
_cell.length_c   1.000
_cell.angle_alpha   90.00
_cell.angle_beta   90.00
_cell.angle_gamma   90.00
#
_symmetry.space_group_name_H-M   'P 1'
#
loop_
_entity.id
_entity.type
_entity.pdbx_description
1 polymer ?
#
loop_
_entity_poly.entity_id
_entity_poly.type
_entity_poly.pdbx_seq_one_letter_code
_entity_poly.pdbx_strand_id
1 'polypeptide(L)'
;MPGRRDRDEESQERYEYEEDFAEFEMADGVNGRSRRRRRESAGWKSPAAWLSPAEVEIEPPRRRRWRWLWIVLALAICGICGFTGLFAAFNLSIGLSLSKDAAITASNFLAALGTQDYAQAYRYLGPPMTLQPGAQSNFIAQAQRYDACFGTVIDYKQVEGSTVIQDNTWSSTYEITRSKLQHSYRLTLTLQEDSNHQWRIIDYQSEGADNALAPSQAACQ
;
A
#
# COMPACT_ATOMS: atom_id res chain seq x y z
N MET A 1 -4.06 -59.45 10.12
CA MET A 1 -4.42 -59.00 11.48
C MET A 1 -3.52 -57.82 11.85
N PRO A 2 -4.05 -56.81 12.55
CA PRO A 2 -3.48 -55.46 12.65
C PRO A 2 -2.75 -55.18 13.98
N GLY A 3 -1.92 -54.14 13.99
CA GLY A 3 -1.43 -53.42 15.18
C GLY A 3 -0.63 -52.21 14.70
N ARG A 4 -1.06 -50.94 14.82
CA ARG A 4 -1.64 -50.12 15.91
C ARG A 4 -0.61 -49.78 17.01
N ARG A 5 -0.04 -48.57 16.90
CA ARG A 5 0.25 -47.58 17.97
C ARG A 5 0.83 -46.34 17.28
N ASP A 6 0.06 -45.26 17.17
CA ASP A 6 -0.20 -44.23 18.19
C ASP A 6 1.07 -43.42 18.50
N ARG A 7 1.14 -42.20 17.96
CA ARG A 7 1.96 -41.11 18.50
C ARG A 7 1.44 -39.76 17.97
N ASP A 8 0.21 -39.44 18.37
CA ASP A 8 -0.28 -38.06 18.48
C ASP A 8 -0.22 -37.69 19.97
N GLU A 9 -0.16 -36.40 20.30
CA GLU A 9 -0.05 -35.81 21.66
C GLU A 9 1.36 -35.61 22.24
N GLU A 10 2.12 -34.63 21.74
CA GLU A 10 3.07 -33.88 22.60
C GLU A 10 3.54 -32.59 21.93
N SER A 11 2.77 -31.51 22.01
CA SER A 11 3.24 -30.09 22.04
C SER A 11 2.07 -29.10 21.94
N GLN A 12 1.08 -29.31 22.81
CA GLN A 12 0.32 -28.22 23.40
C GLN A 12 1.24 -27.61 24.48
N GLU A 13 1.27 -26.28 24.61
CA GLU A 13 2.15 -25.46 25.49
C GLU A 13 3.28 -24.73 24.75
N ARG A 14 2.92 -23.63 24.08
CA ARG A 14 3.84 -22.49 23.93
C ARG A 14 3.07 -21.16 23.82
N TYR A 15 2.68 -20.69 25.01
CA TYR A 15 2.57 -19.30 25.47
C TYR A 15 1.60 -18.36 24.74
N GLU A 16 0.44 -18.19 25.39
CA GLU A 16 -0.20 -16.88 25.62
C GLU A 16 0.86 -15.84 26.02
N TYR A 17 0.91 -14.72 25.31
CA TYR A 17 1.69 -13.56 25.72
C TYR A 17 0.89 -12.28 25.46
N GLU A 18 0.48 -11.68 26.57
CA GLU A 18 0.28 -10.25 26.80
C GLU A 18 -0.80 -9.53 25.97
N GLU A 19 -2.06 -9.77 26.37
CA GLU A 19 -3.04 -8.69 26.48
C GLU A 19 -2.69 -7.84 27.70
N ASP A 20 -1.97 -6.74 27.50
CA ASP A 20 -1.92 -5.62 28.43
C ASP A 20 -1.52 -4.37 27.63
N PHE A 21 -2.04 -3.21 28.04
CA PHE A 21 -1.89 -1.88 27.43
C PHE A 21 -2.91 -1.48 26.34
N ALA A 22 -4.11 -1.09 26.81
CA ALA A 22 -4.59 0.29 26.61
C ALA A 22 -5.87 0.55 27.45
N GLU A 23 -5.76 0.41 28.77
CA GLU A 23 -6.64 1.13 29.69
C GLU A 23 -6.15 2.58 29.74
N PHE A 24 -6.66 3.42 28.84
CA PHE A 24 -6.51 4.87 28.96
C PHE A 24 -7.87 5.46 29.31
N GLU A 25 -8.10 5.55 30.62
CA GLU A 25 -9.05 6.46 31.24
C GLU A 25 -8.88 7.85 30.62
N MET A 26 -9.92 8.40 29.99
CA MET A 26 -10.06 9.85 29.85
C MET A 26 -11.22 10.32 30.69
N ALA A 27 -10.83 10.93 31.80
CA ALA A 27 -11.65 11.46 32.85
C ALA A 27 -12.62 12.57 32.39
N ASP A 28 -13.72 12.62 33.12
CA ASP A 28 -14.68 13.72 33.21
C ASP A 28 -14.02 15.08 33.44
N GLY A 29 -14.40 16.06 32.62
CA GLY A 29 -14.05 17.47 32.76
C GLY A 29 -15.30 18.35 32.87
N VAL A 30 -15.93 18.31 34.04
CA VAL A 30 -17.08 19.15 34.43
C VAL A 30 -16.63 20.58 34.82
N ASN A 31 -17.48 21.55 34.47
CA ASN A 31 -17.68 22.89 35.07
C ASN A 31 -16.73 24.06 34.76
N GLY A 32 -17.35 25.16 34.31
CA GLY A 32 -16.74 26.49 34.27
C GLY A 32 -17.73 27.63 34.00
N ARG A 33 -18.81 27.76 34.79
CA ARG A 33 -19.62 28.99 34.85
C ARG A 33 -18.81 30.14 35.48
N SER A 34 -18.66 31.28 34.79
CA SER A 34 -18.59 32.59 35.45
C SER A 34 -18.93 33.72 34.45
N ARG A 35 -20.13 34.31 34.57
CA ARG A 35 -20.38 35.64 35.16
C ARG A 35 -19.58 36.79 34.53
N ARG A 36 -20.27 37.64 33.77
CA ARG A 36 -20.29 39.08 34.06
C ARG A 36 -21.65 39.68 33.68
N ARG A 37 -22.44 39.91 34.74
CA ARG A 37 -23.52 40.90 34.75
C ARG A 37 -22.88 42.26 34.48
N ARG A 38 -23.40 43.01 33.51
CA ARG A 38 -23.33 44.47 33.57
C ARG A 38 -24.75 44.98 33.67
N ARG A 39 -25.05 45.51 34.86
CA ARG A 39 -26.31 46.07 35.30
C ARG A 39 -26.03 47.56 35.46
N GLU A 40 -26.45 48.35 34.49
CA GLU A 40 -26.55 49.81 34.50
C GLU A 40 -27.81 50.10 33.68
N SER A 41 -28.76 50.95 34.05
CA SER A 41 -29.14 51.61 35.28
C SER A 41 -30.54 52.13 34.95
N ALA A 42 -31.52 51.87 35.83
CA ALA A 42 -32.86 52.41 35.66
C ALA A 42 -32.85 53.90 35.97
N GLY A 43 -33.05 54.74 34.95
CA GLY A 43 -33.40 56.14 35.07
C GLY A 43 -34.91 56.30 34.93
N TRP A 44 -35.54 56.85 35.95
CA TRP A 44 -36.98 57.03 36.09
C TRP A 44 -37.61 58.05 35.11
N LYS A 45 -38.83 57.71 34.68
CA LYS A 45 -40.04 58.54 34.52
C LYS A 45 -39.94 59.85 33.71
N SER A 46 -40.76 59.94 32.65
CA SER A 46 -41.89 60.88 32.59
C SER A 46 -42.92 60.50 31.51
N PRO A 47 -44.22 60.81 31.69
CA PRO A 47 -45.30 60.33 30.83
C PRO A 47 -45.81 61.38 29.81
N ALA A 48 -46.42 60.84 28.76
CA ALA A 48 -47.48 61.40 27.90
C ALA A 48 -47.24 62.72 27.13
N ALA A 49 -47.09 62.61 25.81
CA ALA A 49 -47.69 63.55 24.85
C ALA A 49 -47.73 62.96 23.43
N TRP A 50 -48.94 62.60 23.01
CA TRP A 50 -49.58 62.71 21.69
C TRP A 50 -48.77 62.78 20.36
N LEU A 51 -49.23 61.93 19.42
CA LEU A 51 -49.33 62.09 17.94
C LEU A 51 -48.08 61.95 17.05
N SER A 52 -48.05 60.88 16.24
CA SER A 52 -48.17 60.92 14.75
C SER A 52 -48.07 59.50 14.15
N PRO A 53 -48.90 59.12 13.16
CA PRO A 53 -48.75 57.86 12.43
C PRO A 53 -47.70 58.03 11.33
N ALA A 54 -46.46 57.61 11.62
CA ALA A 54 -45.40 57.50 10.63
C ALA A 54 -45.33 56.05 10.10
N GLU A 55 -45.08 55.95 8.81
CA GLU A 55 -45.01 54.76 7.96
C GLU A 55 -44.45 53.49 8.62
N VAL A 56 -45.18 52.38 8.44
CA VAL A 56 -44.64 51.04 8.63
C VAL A 56 -43.79 50.71 7.40
N GLU A 57 -42.50 51.05 7.45
CA GLU A 57 -41.49 50.53 6.54
C GLU A 57 -41.07 49.12 7.02
N ILE A 58 -41.54 48.08 6.32
CA ILE A 58 -41.15 46.70 6.56
C ILE A 58 -39.80 46.47 5.88
N GLU A 59 -38.68 46.65 6.59
CA GLU A 59 -37.39 46.12 6.12
C GLU A 59 -37.46 44.58 6.06
N PRO A 60 -37.12 43.95 4.92
CA PRO A 60 -37.04 42.49 4.87
C PRO A 60 -35.83 42.00 5.70
N PRO A 61 -35.92 40.84 6.38
CA PRO A 61 -34.84 40.30 7.22
C PRO A 61 -33.67 39.78 6.36
N ARG A 62 -32.85 40.71 5.84
CA ARG A 62 -31.77 40.44 4.89
C ARG A 62 -30.55 39.77 5.54
N ARG A 63 -30.40 39.86 6.87
CA ARG A 63 -29.24 39.32 7.61
C ARG A 63 -29.30 37.82 7.92
N ARG A 64 -30.49 37.19 7.89
CA ARG A 64 -30.62 35.75 8.22
C ARG A 64 -30.21 34.85 7.06
N ARG A 65 -30.46 35.27 5.81
CA ARG A 65 -30.13 34.51 4.59
C ARG A 65 -28.62 34.41 4.35
N TRP A 66 -27.85 35.43 4.73
CA TRP A 66 -26.40 35.43 4.60
C TRP A 66 -25.71 34.43 5.52
N ARG A 67 -26.23 34.23 6.75
CA ARG A 67 -25.68 33.23 7.68
C ARG A 67 -25.83 31.80 7.14
N TRP A 68 -26.96 31.49 6.51
CA TRP A 68 -27.18 30.20 5.87
C TRP A 68 -26.29 29.99 4.63
N LEU A 69 -26.04 31.05 3.85
CA LEU A 69 -25.09 30.97 2.73
C LEU A 69 -23.67 30.64 3.20
N TRP A 70 -23.20 31.21 4.31
CA TRP A 70 -21.89 30.86 4.88
C TRP A 70 -21.84 29.43 5.43
N ILE A 71 -22.92 28.94 6.02
CA ILE A 71 -23.01 27.56 6.49
C ILE A 71 -22.99 26.58 5.31
N VAL A 72 -23.77 26.84 4.26
CA VAL A 72 -23.80 26.00 3.05
C VAL A 72 -22.45 26.03 2.32
N LEU A 73 -21.80 27.19 2.26
CA LEU A 73 -20.47 27.32 1.66
C LEU A 73 -19.41 26.57 2.47
N ALA A 74 -19.43 26.66 3.80
CA ALA A 74 -18.52 25.90 4.67
C ALA A 74 -18.75 24.38 4.54
N LEU A 75 -20.00 23.94 4.44
CA LEU A 75 -20.35 22.53 4.23
C LEU A 75 -19.93 22.04 2.84
N ALA A 76 -20.07 22.87 1.81
CA ALA A 76 -19.62 22.55 0.46
C ALA A 76 -18.09 22.44 0.38
N ILE A 77 -17.35 23.36 1.01
CA ILE A 77 -15.88 23.33 1.05
C ILE A 77 -15.39 22.11 1.86
N CYS A 78 -16.01 21.84 3.01
CA CYS A 78 -15.67 20.68 3.83
C CYS A 78 -15.99 19.36 3.12
N GLY A 79 -17.13 19.29 2.42
CA GLY A 79 -17.52 18.14 1.61
C GLY A 79 -16.57 17.90 0.44
N ILE A 80 -16.17 18.95 -0.29
CA ILE A 80 -15.23 18.84 -1.42
C ILE A 80 -13.84 18.41 -0.93
N CYS A 81 -13.30 19.03 0.12
CA CYS A 81 -11.99 18.66 0.67
C CYS A 81 -11.98 17.24 1.26
N GLY A 82 -13.05 16.82 1.93
CA GLY A 82 -13.20 15.47 2.47
C GLY A 82 -13.25 14.41 1.37
N PHE A 83 -13.97 14.67 0.27
CA PHE A 83 -14.09 13.74 -0.86
C PHE A 83 -12.77 13.59 -1.63
N THR A 84 -12.03 14.68 -1.86
CA THR A 84 -10.72 14.61 -2.53
C THR A 84 -9.67 13.88 -1.69
N GLY A 85 -9.69 14.09 -0.36
CA GLY A 85 -8.76 13.42 0.55
C GLY A 85 -9.00 11.91 0.63
N LEU A 86 -10.26 11.48 0.73
CA LEU A 86 -10.64 10.07 0.74
C LEU A 86 -10.35 9.37 -0.60
N PHE A 87 -10.63 10.02 -1.73
CA PHE A 87 -10.35 9.45 -3.05
C PHE A 87 -8.85 9.28 -3.29
N ALA A 88 -8.03 10.28 -2.93
CA ALA A 88 -6.58 10.18 -3.03
C ALA A 88 -6.02 9.09 -2.10
N ALA A 89 -6.51 9.00 -0.85
CA ALA A 89 -6.06 7.98 0.09
C ALA A 89 -6.41 6.55 -0.36
N PHE A 90 -7.59 6.33 -0.94
CA PHE A 90 -7.98 5.03 -1.48
C PHE A 90 -7.15 4.63 -2.72
N ASN A 91 -6.88 5.55 -3.64
CA ASN A 91 -6.04 5.25 -4.80
C ASN A 91 -4.57 5.01 -4.40
N LEU A 92 -4.08 5.76 -3.40
CA LEU A 92 -2.72 5.62 -2.90
C LEU A 92 -2.56 4.33 -2.07
N SER A 93 -3.56 3.92 -1.29
CA SER A 93 -3.52 2.66 -0.56
C SER A 93 -3.54 1.44 -1.48
N ILE A 94 -4.35 1.47 -2.56
CA ILE A 94 -4.35 0.44 -3.59
C ILE A 94 -2.97 0.36 -4.28
N GLY A 95 -2.39 1.49 -4.67
CA GLY A 95 -1.04 1.53 -5.25
C GLY A 95 0.05 0.99 -4.32
N LEU A 96 -0.05 1.28 -3.02
CA LEU A 96 0.90 0.77 -2.02
C LEU A 96 0.72 -0.73 -1.77
N SER A 97 -0.51 -1.25 -1.68
CA SER A 97 -0.75 -2.68 -1.49
C SER A 97 -0.34 -3.50 -2.71
N LEU A 98 -0.64 -3.02 -3.93
CA LEU A 98 -0.22 -3.64 -5.18
C LEU A 98 1.32 -3.76 -5.24
N SER A 99 2.02 -2.71 -4.81
CA SER A 99 3.49 -2.71 -4.79
C SER A 99 4.10 -3.70 -3.80
N LYS A 100 3.44 -3.94 -2.66
CA LYS A 100 3.98 -4.78 -1.57
C LYS A 100 3.97 -6.25 -1.95
N ASP A 101 2.85 -6.75 -2.48
CA ASP A 101 2.74 -8.18 -2.81
C ASP A 101 3.56 -8.52 -4.06
N ALA A 102 3.63 -7.62 -5.04
CA ALA A 102 4.53 -7.76 -6.18
C ALA A 102 6.00 -7.80 -5.73
N ALA A 103 6.42 -6.88 -4.85
CA ALA A 103 7.78 -6.85 -4.33
C ALA A 103 8.13 -8.13 -3.54
N ILE A 104 7.19 -8.66 -2.74
CA ILE A 104 7.38 -9.93 -2.01
C ILE A 104 7.57 -11.09 -2.98
N THR A 105 6.76 -11.18 -4.04
CA THR A 105 6.90 -12.21 -5.07
C THR A 105 8.26 -12.12 -5.77
N ALA A 106 8.68 -10.91 -6.15
CA ALA A 106 9.98 -10.69 -6.78
C ALA A 106 11.15 -11.06 -5.84
N SER A 107 11.08 -10.67 -4.56
CA SER A 107 12.11 -11.05 -3.58
C SER A 107 12.17 -12.55 -3.34
N ASN A 108 11.02 -13.22 -3.26
CA ASN A 108 10.96 -14.68 -3.06
C ASN A 108 11.53 -15.43 -4.27
N PHE A 109 11.26 -14.95 -5.49
CA PHE A 109 11.85 -15.48 -6.71
C PHE A 109 13.37 -15.33 -6.72
N LEU A 110 13.90 -14.13 -6.43
CA LEU A 110 15.34 -13.88 -6.37
C LEU A 110 16.02 -14.66 -5.24
N ALA A 111 15.37 -14.81 -4.09
CA ALA A 111 15.85 -15.64 -3.00
C ALA A 111 15.93 -17.12 -3.41
N ALA A 112 14.93 -17.65 -4.11
CA ALA A 112 14.95 -19.02 -4.62
C ALA A 112 16.06 -19.23 -5.67
N LEU A 113 16.37 -18.22 -6.49
CA LEU A 113 17.54 -18.26 -7.37
C LEU A 113 18.86 -18.28 -6.57
N GLY A 114 18.95 -17.51 -5.49
CA GLY A 114 20.12 -17.50 -4.59
C GLY A 114 20.34 -18.83 -3.86
N THR A 115 19.28 -19.53 -3.48
CA THR A 115 19.35 -20.86 -2.84
C THR A 115 19.41 -22.01 -3.84
N GLN A 116 19.46 -21.71 -5.15
CA GLN A 116 19.44 -22.69 -6.24
C GLN A 116 18.20 -23.60 -6.27
N ASP A 117 17.11 -23.18 -5.62
CA ASP A 117 15.82 -23.86 -5.67
C ASP A 117 15.02 -23.39 -6.90
N TYR A 118 15.47 -23.83 -8.07
CA TYR A 118 14.85 -23.46 -9.34
C TYR A 118 13.42 -23.98 -9.48
N ALA A 119 13.07 -25.04 -8.76
CA ALA A 119 11.71 -25.55 -8.75
C ALA A 119 10.77 -24.58 -8.03
N GLN A 120 11.18 -24.01 -6.89
CA GLN A 120 10.43 -22.94 -6.25
C GLN A 120 10.46 -21.65 -7.07
N ALA A 121 11.60 -21.26 -7.64
CA ALA A 121 11.68 -20.09 -8.51
C ALA A 121 10.68 -20.17 -9.68
N TYR A 122 10.58 -21.34 -10.32
CA TYR A 122 9.61 -21.58 -11.41
C TYR A 122 8.16 -21.38 -10.96
N ARG A 123 7.82 -21.67 -9.70
CA ARG A 123 6.45 -21.48 -9.19
C ARG A 123 6.07 -20.01 -9.14
N TYR A 124 7.00 -19.06 -9.10
CA TYR A 124 6.66 -17.63 -9.15
C TYR A 124 6.45 -17.11 -10.58
N LEU A 125 6.71 -17.92 -11.61
CA LEU A 125 6.47 -17.57 -13.00
C LEU A 125 4.99 -17.72 -13.39
N GLY A 126 4.55 -16.86 -14.31
CA GLY A 126 3.18 -16.79 -14.80
C GLY A 126 2.95 -17.52 -16.14
N PRO A 127 1.69 -17.52 -16.62
CA PRO A 127 1.28 -18.21 -17.85
C PRO A 127 2.14 -17.96 -19.10
N PRO A 128 2.61 -16.74 -19.45
CA PRO A 128 3.39 -16.57 -20.69
C PRO A 128 4.67 -17.41 -20.72
N MET A 129 5.24 -17.74 -19.56
CA MET A 129 6.44 -18.56 -19.43
C MET A 129 6.14 -20.03 -19.13
N THR A 130 5.02 -20.32 -18.47
CA THR A 130 4.69 -21.68 -18.00
C THR A 130 3.80 -22.48 -18.95
N LEU A 131 3.20 -21.85 -19.95
CA LEU A 131 2.30 -22.51 -20.91
C LEU A 131 3.01 -23.43 -21.91
N GLN A 132 4.34 -23.31 -22.08
CA GLN A 132 5.08 -24.13 -23.04
C GLN A 132 5.31 -25.55 -22.49
N PRO A 133 5.18 -26.60 -23.33
CA PRO A 133 5.53 -27.96 -22.91
C PRO A 133 7.00 -28.03 -22.47
N GLY A 134 7.26 -28.58 -21.29
CA GLY A 134 8.61 -28.66 -20.75
C GLY A 134 9.20 -27.32 -20.28
N ALA A 135 8.39 -26.25 -20.15
CA ALA A 135 8.83 -24.95 -19.65
C ALA A 135 9.60 -25.06 -18.32
N GLN A 136 9.12 -25.88 -17.38
CA GLN A 136 9.78 -26.09 -16.10
C GLN A 136 11.18 -26.69 -16.25
N SER A 137 11.31 -27.79 -17.00
CA SER A 137 12.61 -28.42 -17.22
C SER A 137 13.56 -27.50 -17.99
N ASN A 138 13.05 -26.74 -18.96
CA ASN A 138 13.84 -25.79 -19.74
C ASN A 138 14.35 -24.65 -18.85
N PHE A 139 13.48 -24.08 -18.02
CA PHE A 139 13.84 -23.03 -17.07
C PHE A 139 14.91 -23.51 -16.09
N ILE A 140 14.73 -24.70 -15.48
CA ILE A 140 15.70 -25.27 -14.54
C ILE A 140 17.05 -25.50 -15.24
N ALA A 141 17.04 -26.13 -16.43
CA ALA A 141 18.27 -26.39 -17.17
C ALA A 141 18.98 -25.10 -17.58
N GLN A 142 18.24 -24.07 -17.96
CA GLN A 142 18.78 -22.76 -18.32
C GLN A 142 19.39 -22.06 -17.09
N ALA A 143 18.69 -22.05 -15.95
CA ALA A 143 19.19 -21.47 -14.71
C ALA A 143 20.46 -22.17 -14.21
N GLN A 144 20.49 -23.50 -14.26
CA GLN A 144 21.68 -24.30 -13.93
C GLN A 144 22.86 -24.00 -14.85
N ARG A 145 22.62 -23.82 -16.16
CA ARG A 145 23.66 -23.42 -17.10
C ARG A 145 24.23 -22.06 -16.75
N TYR A 146 23.38 -21.08 -16.42
CA TYR A 146 23.84 -19.76 -15.98
C TYR A 146 24.65 -19.83 -14.69
N ASP A 147 24.24 -20.64 -13.71
CA ASP A 147 24.99 -20.84 -12.47
C ASP A 147 26.34 -21.54 -12.70
N ALA A 148 26.40 -22.53 -13.60
CA ALA A 148 27.65 -23.17 -13.99
C ALA A 148 28.63 -22.17 -14.63
N CYS A 149 28.09 -21.26 -15.42
CA CYS A 149 28.82 -20.25 -16.17
C CYS A 149 29.28 -19.05 -15.33
N PHE A 150 28.32 -18.33 -14.76
CA PHE A 150 28.48 -17.03 -14.12
C PHE A 150 28.53 -17.13 -12.60
N GLY A 151 28.35 -18.34 -12.06
CA GLY A 151 28.26 -18.59 -10.62
C GLY A 151 26.84 -18.40 -10.12
N THR A 152 26.62 -18.88 -8.91
CA THR A 152 25.38 -18.72 -8.16
C THR A 152 25.11 -17.25 -7.84
N VAL A 153 23.84 -16.88 -7.71
CA VAL A 153 23.45 -15.56 -7.19
C VAL A 153 23.82 -15.48 -5.71
N ILE A 154 24.57 -14.46 -5.32
CA ILE A 154 25.05 -14.27 -3.93
C ILE A 154 24.41 -13.06 -3.26
N ASP A 155 24.01 -12.05 -4.03
CA ASP A 155 23.39 -10.84 -3.52
C ASP A 155 22.47 -10.24 -4.59
N TYR A 156 21.42 -9.55 -4.16
CA TYR A 156 20.53 -8.80 -5.02
C TYR A 156 20.07 -7.53 -4.31
N LYS A 157 20.03 -6.42 -5.05
CA LYS A 157 19.57 -5.12 -4.53
C LYS A 157 18.59 -4.49 -5.50
N GLN A 158 17.47 -4.01 -4.99
CA GLN A 158 16.54 -3.26 -5.82
C GLN A 158 17.13 -1.89 -6.16
N VAL A 159 17.08 -1.49 -7.42
CA VAL A 159 17.50 -0.16 -7.85
C VAL A 159 16.42 0.84 -7.47
N GLU A 160 16.74 1.79 -6.59
CA GLU A 160 15.79 2.81 -6.16
C GLU A 160 15.26 3.63 -7.35
N GLY A 161 13.96 3.91 -7.35
CA GLY A 161 13.30 4.68 -8.42
C GLY A 161 13.13 3.94 -9.75
N SER A 162 13.53 2.67 -9.85
CA SER A 162 13.32 1.85 -11.06
C SER A 162 11.95 1.20 -11.15
N THR A 163 11.16 1.28 -10.07
CA THR A 163 9.84 0.66 -10.01
C THR A 163 8.84 1.43 -10.86
N VAL A 164 8.22 0.74 -11.82
CA VAL A 164 7.13 1.24 -12.65
C VAL A 164 5.88 0.43 -12.34
N ILE A 165 4.81 1.12 -11.96
CA ILE A 165 3.50 0.51 -11.71
C ILE A 165 2.54 1.05 -12.76
N GLN A 166 1.96 0.15 -13.55
CA GLN A 166 1.00 0.49 -14.58
C GLN A 166 -0.14 -0.52 -14.56
N ASP A 167 -1.34 -0.06 -14.20
CA ASP A 167 -2.53 -0.89 -14.03
C ASP A 167 -2.27 -2.10 -13.10
N ASN A 168 -2.26 -3.32 -13.67
CA ASN A 168 -2.02 -4.59 -12.98
C ASN A 168 -0.62 -5.14 -13.25
N THR A 169 0.29 -4.29 -13.74
CA THR A 169 1.67 -4.64 -14.07
C THR A 169 2.62 -3.85 -13.17
N TRP A 170 3.56 -4.58 -12.59
CA TRP A 170 4.60 -4.04 -11.73
C TRP A 170 5.94 -4.44 -12.32
N SER A 171 6.79 -3.48 -12.64
CA SER A 171 8.13 -3.72 -13.18
C SER A 171 9.17 -3.07 -12.27
N SER A 172 10.27 -3.76 -12.00
CA SER A 172 11.34 -3.24 -11.14
C SER A 172 12.69 -3.80 -11.56
N THR A 173 13.73 -2.97 -11.45
CA THR A 173 15.10 -3.35 -11.77
C THR A 173 15.86 -3.74 -10.51
N TYR A 174 16.57 -4.86 -10.60
CA TYR A 174 17.44 -5.38 -9.55
C TYR A 174 18.88 -5.45 -10.04
N GLU A 175 19.81 -5.04 -9.20
CA GLU A 175 21.24 -5.28 -9.37
C GLU A 175 21.58 -6.64 -8.74
N ILE A 176 22.00 -7.58 -9.59
CA ILE A 176 22.28 -8.97 -9.22
C ILE A 176 23.78 -9.19 -9.19
N THR A 177 24.27 -9.79 -8.12
CA THR A 177 25.67 -10.18 -7.96
C THR A 177 25.77 -11.70 -8.00
N ARG A 178 26.69 -12.23 -8.82
CA ARG A 178 26.97 -13.67 -8.92
C ARG A 178 28.41 -13.98 -8.54
N SER A 179 28.66 -15.20 -8.07
CA SER A 179 29.96 -15.60 -7.51
C SER A 179 31.13 -15.65 -8.50
N LYS A 180 30.91 -15.82 -9.82
CA LYS A 180 32.00 -15.84 -10.82
C LYS A 180 32.06 -14.57 -11.68
N LEU A 181 31.12 -13.64 -11.51
CA LEU A 181 31.14 -12.34 -12.19
C LEU A 181 31.87 -11.31 -11.32
N GLN A 182 32.75 -10.51 -11.94
CA GLN A 182 33.44 -9.42 -11.24
C GLN A 182 32.55 -8.19 -11.01
N HIS A 183 31.50 -8.04 -11.82
CA HIS A 183 30.57 -6.92 -11.77
C HIS A 183 29.14 -7.42 -11.65
N SER A 184 28.35 -6.72 -10.85
CA SER A 184 26.91 -6.91 -10.79
C SER A 184 26.27 -6.44 -12.10
N TYR A 185 25.14 -7.04 -12.46
CA TYR A 185 24.38 -6.70 -13.66
C TYR A 185 22.93 -6.40 -13.31
N ARG A 186 22.23 -5.70 -14.20
CA ARG A 186 20.82 -5.37 -13.99
C ARG A 186 19.90 -6.46 -14.56
N LEU A 187 18.91 -6.83 -13.76
CA LEU A 187 17.82 -7.72 -14.10
C LEU A 187 16.50 -7.00 -13.83
N THR A 188 15.73 -6.75 -14.89
CA THR A 188 14.39 -6.19 -14.80
C THR A 188 13.40 -7.32 -14.68
N LEU A 189 12.57 -7.30 -13.64
CA LEU A 189 11.48 -8.24 -13.45
C LEU A 189 10.17 -7.53 -13.73
N THR A 190 9.32 -8.13 -14.55
CA THR A 190 7.97 -7.65 -14.83
C THR A 190 6.98 -8.67 -14.31
N LEU A 191 6.14 -8.23 -13.38
CA LEU A 191 5.12 -9.01 -12.73
C LEU A 191 3.75 -8.51 -13.18
N GLN A 192 2.81 -9.43 -13.26
CA GLN A 192 1.41 -9.13 -13.53
C GLN A 192 0.54 -9.82 -12.49
N GLU A 193 -0.48 -9.11 -12.02
CA GLU A 193 -1.50 -9.69 -11.17
C GLU A 193 -2.44 -10.57 -12.02
N ASP A 194 -2.59 -11.83 -11.62
CA ASP A 194 -3.52 -12.76 -12.26
C ASP A 194 -4.97 -12.57 -11.77
N SER A 195 -5.92 -13.30 -12.36
CA SER A 195 -7.33 -13.23 -11.98
C SER A 195 -7.62 -13.71 -10.54
N ASN A 196 -6.64 -14.33 -9.87
CA ASN A 196 -6.75 -14.82 -8.50
C ASN A 196 -6.07 -13.88 -7.48
N HIS A 197 -5.76 -12.64 -7.89
CA HIS A 197 -5.01 -11.68 -7.08
C HIS A 197 -3.62 -12.16 -6.68
N GLN A 198 -3.00 -13.02 -7.50
CA GLN A 198 -1.63 -13.46 -7.28
C GLN A 198 -0.70 -12.78 -8.29
N TRP A 199 0.36 -12.19 -7.76
CA TRP A 199 1.43 -11.65 -8.59
C TRP A 199 2.29 -12.79 -9.15
N ARG A 200 2.51 -12.77 -10.46
CA ARG A 200 3.37 -13.74 -11.15
C ARG A 200 4.33 -13.00 -12.06
N ILE A 201 5.55 -13.51 -12.19
CA ILE A 201 6.54 -12.97 -13.13
C ILE A 201 6.14 -13.38 -14.54
N ILE A 202 5.86 -12.40 -15.38
CA ILE A 202 5.48 -12.60 -16.78
C ILE A 202 6.64 -12.37 -17.74
N ASP A 203 7.63 -11.59 -17.32
CA ASP A 203 8.82 -11.29 -18.10
C ASP A 203 10.03 -11.02 -17.17
N TYR A 204 11.22 -11.40 -17.63
CA TYR A 204 12.49 -11.06 -16.98
C TYR A 204 13.56 -10.77 -18.03
N GLN A 205 14.22 -9.63 -17.89
CA GLN A 205 15.18 -9.13 -18.87
C GLN A 205 16.49 -8.76 -18.19
N SER A 206 17.58 -9.35 -18.66
CA SER A 206 18.92 -8.98 -18.22
C SER A 206 19.56 -8.04 -19.23
N GLU A 207 20.58 -7.29 -18.80
CA GLU A 207 21.34 -6.42 -19.70
C GLU A 207 21.81 -7.17 -20.97
N GLY A 208 21.17 -6.85 -22.10
CA GLY A 208 21.49 -7.40 -23.41
C GLY A 208 20.88 -8.76 -23.75
N ALA A 209 19.96 -9.32 -22.95
CA ALA A 209 19.19 -10.52 -23.32
C ALA A 209 17.78 -10.58 -22.69
N ASP A 210 16.81 -10.87 -23.57
CA ASP A 210 15.40 -11.11 -23.22
C ASP A 210 15.23 -12.53 -22.66
N ASN A 211 14.37 -12.71 -21.66
CA ASN A 211 14.12 -14.00 -21.00
C ASN A 211 15.42 -14.69 -20.54
N ALA A 212 16.37 -13.89 -20.05
CA ALA A 212 17.64 -14.38 -19.54
C ALA A 212 17.84 -13.97 -18.08
N LEU A 213 18.27 -14.93 -17.27
CA LEU A 213 18.58 -14.72 -15.85
C LEU A 213 20.02 -14.20 -15.64
N ALA A 214 20.79 -14.03 -16.71
CA ALA A 214 22.19 -13.65 -16.71
C ALA A 214 22.51 -12.88 -18.00
N PRO A 215 23.51 -11.98 -17.98
CA PRO A 215 23.83 -11.12 -19.11
C PRO A 215 24.25 -11.92 -20.34
N SER A 216 24.03 -11.36 -21.53
CA SER A 216 24.27 -12.02 -22.83
C SER A 216 25.75 -12.22 -23.20
N GLN A 217 26.67 -12.12 -22.24
CA GLN A 217 28.10 -12.19 -22.52
C GLN A 217 28.52 -13.51 -23.16
N ALA A 218 29.48 -13.42 -24.09
CA ALA A 218 30.02 -14.50 -24.90
C ALA A 218 30.72 -15.64 -24.11
N ALA A 219 30.80 -15.56 -22.79
CA ALA A 219 31.47 -16.54 -21.94
C ALA A 219 30.72 -17.89 -21.81
N CYS A 220 29.49 -17.97 -22.34
CA CYS A 220 28.58 -19.11 -22.16
C CYS A 220 27.99 -19.68 -23.45
N GLN A 221 28.66 -19.45 -24.58
CA GLN A 221 28.34 -20.09 -25.86
C GLN A 221 29.14 -21.38 -26.05
#